data_AF-A0AAW2WGW0-F1
#
_entry.id   AF-A0AAW2WGW0-F1
#
_cell.length_a   1.000
_cell.length_b   1.000
_cell.length_c   1.000
_cell.angle_alpha   90.00
_cell.angle_beta   90.00
_cell.angle_gamma   90.00
#
_symmetry.space_group_name_H-M   'P 1'
#
loop_
_entity.id
_entity.type
_entity.pdbx_description
1 polymer ?
#
loop_
_entity_poly.entity_id
_entity_poly.type
_entity_poly.pdbx_seq_one_letter_code
_entity_poly.pdbx_strand_id
1 'polypeptide(L)'
;MTTRFKKNRKKRGHVSAGHGRIGKHRKHPGGRGNAGGMHHHRILFDKYHPGYFGKVGMRYFHKLRNKFFCPTVNIDKLWSMVPQEVKDKASKDNAPLIDVTQFGYFKVLGKGSLPPTTLLW
;
A
#
# COMPACT_ATOMS: atom_id res chain seq x y z
N MET A 1 -1.54 20.96 -14.23
CA MET A 1 -0.49 21.98 -14.02
C MET A 1 -0.52 22.98 -15.17
N THR A 2 -0.77 24.26 -14.90
CA THR A 2 -0.91 25.30 -15.93
C THR A 2 0.43 25.64 -16.59
N THR A 3 0.40 26.07 -17.85
CA THR A 3 1.59 26.32 -18.68
C THR A 3 2.52 27.40 -18.12
N ARG A 4 1.96 28.40 -17.41
CA ARG A 4 2.71 29.55 -16.85
C ARG A 4 3.79 29.15 -15.83
N PHE A 5 3.57 28.07 -15.07
CA PHE A 5 4.51 27.62 -14.04
C PHE A 5 5.54 26.60 -14.53
N LYS A 6 5.51 26.21 -15.82
CA LYS A 6 6.48 25.26 -16.38
C LYS A 6 7.86 25.90 -16.49
N LYS A 7 8.90 25.19 -16.02
CA LYS A 7 10.31 25.63 -16.09
C LYS A 7 10.75 26.08 -17.48
N ASN A 8 10.19 25.49 -18.54
CA ASN A 8 10.50 25.85 -19.93
C ASN A 8 10.18 27.30 -20.29
N ARG A 9 9.22 27.97 -19.63
CA ARG A 9 8.92 29.38 -19.89
C ARG A 9 10.10 30.29 -19.54
N LYS A 10 10.78 30.02 -18.42
CA LYS A 10 11.98 30.74 -17.95
C LYS A 10 13.27 30.39 -18.71
N LYS A 11 13.21 29.43 -19.65
CA LYS A 11 14.38 28.93 -20.38
C LYS A 11 14.46 29.45 -21.83
N ARG A 12 13.48 30.24 -22.30
CA ARG A 12 13.54 30.89 -23.62
C ARG A 12 14.67 31.93 -23.63
N GLY A 13 15.50 31.92 -24.67
CA GLY A 13 16.72 32.73 -24.74
C GLY A 13 17.99 32.01 -24.26
N HIS A 14 17.86 30.88 -23.55
CA HIS A 14 19.01 30.06 -23.18
C HIS A 14 19.33 29.03 -24.27
N VAL A 15 20.61 28.92 -24.65
CA VAL A 15 21.09 28.10 -25.79
C VAL A 15 20.71 26.62 -25.69
N SER A 16 20.71 26.01 -24.50
CA SER A 16 20.51 24.55 -24.33
C SER A 16 19.27 24.15 -23.53
N ALA A 17 18.41 25.12 -23.19
CA ALA A 17 17.26 24.91 -22.30
C ALA A 17 17.59 24.12 -21.00
N GLY A 18 18.81 24.25 -20.49
CA GLY A 18 19.28 23.58 -19.27
C GLY A 18 19.65 22.10 -19.43
N HIS A 19 19.94 21.62 -20.64
CA HIS A 19 20.44 20.26 -20.90
C HIS A 19 21.95 20.19 -21.14
N GLY A 20 22.69 21.25 -20.79
CA GLY A 20 24.14 21.34 -20.96
C GLY A 20 24.58 21.57 -22.42
N ARG A 21 25.83 22.04 -22.62
CA ARG A 21 26.39 22.30 -23.96
C ARG A 21 26.96 21.04 -24.63
N ILE A 22 27.60 20.17 -23.84
CA ILE A 22 28.33 18.99 -24.32
C ILE A 22 27.41 17.76 -24.47
N GLY A 23 26.85 17.25 -23.37
CA GLY A 23 26.00 16.05 -23.39
C GLY A 23 24.70 16.23 -24.19
N LYS A 24 24.02 17.37 -24.00
CA LYS A 24 22.73 17.73 -24.61
C LYS A 24 21.60 16.73 -24.29
N HIS A 25 20.37 17.13 -24.62
CA HIS A 25 19.23 16.20 -24.58
C HIS A 25 19.26 15.30 -25.81
N ARG A 26 19.44 13.99 -25.61
CA ARG A 26 19.43 12.96 -26.66
C ARG A 26 18.20 12.08 -26.50
N LYS A 27 17.90 11.24 -27.50
CA LYS A 27 16.67 10.45 -27.52
C LYS A 27 16.61 9.42 -26.37
N HIS A 28 17.57 8.49 -26.28
CA HIS A 28 17.56 7.42 -25.26
C HIS A 28 18.98 6.95 -24.86
N PRO A 29 19.77 7.77 -24.14
CA PRO A 29 21.01 7.28 -23.56
C PRO A 29 20.71 6.20 -22.50
N GLY A 30 21.39 5.05 -22.57
CA GLY A 30 21.20 3.92 -21.64
C GLY A 30 20.07 2.95 -21.99
N GLY A 31 19.31 3.21 -23.07
CA GLY A 31 18.20 2.37 -23.53
C GLY A 31 16.82 2.92 -23.13
N ARG A 32 15.77 2.13 -23.38
CA ARG A 32 14.38 2.48 -23.06
C ARG A 32 13.86 1.62 -21.91
N GLY A 33 13.06 2.21 -21.03
CA GLY A 33 12.46 1.48 -19.90
C GLY A 33 13.53 0.86 -19.00
N ASN A 34 13.35 -0.42 -18.66
CA ASN A 34 14.23 -1.17 -17.76
C ASN A 34 15.41 -1.87 -18.47
N ALA A 35 15.81 -1.36 -19.64
CA ALA A 35 16.93 -1.92 -20.39
C ALA A 35 18.25 -1.89 -19.58
N GLY A 36 19.07 -2.92 -19.76
CA GLY A 36 20.40 -2.98 -19.15
C GLY A 36 20.41 -3.24 -17.64
N GLY A 37 19.29 -3.64 -17.03
CA GLY A 37 19.19 -3.81 -15.58
C GLY A 37 20.14 -4.84 -14.97
N MET A 38 20.64 -5.81 -15.75
CA MET A 38 21.71 -6.74 -15.34
C MET A 38 23.11 -6.36 -15.84
N HIS A 39 23.22 -5.30 -16.64
CA HIS A 39 24.45 -4.87 -17.29
C HIS A 39 24.83 -3.46 -16.82
N HIS A 40 24.72 -2.44 -17.69
CA HIS A 40 25.13 -1.07 -17.40
C HIS A 40 24.22 -0.31 -16.42
N HIS A 41 23.02 -0.83 -16.11
CA HIS A 41 22.16 -0.32 -15.03
C HIS A 41 22.13 -1.23 -13.80
N ARG A 42 23.04 -2.20 -13.69
CA ARG A 42 23.09 -3.15 -12.57
C ARG A 42 23.09 -2.49 -11.19
N ILE A 43 23.91 -1.46 -11.01
CA ILE A 43 24.01 -0.74 -9.72
C ILE A 43 22.66 -0.15 -9.28
N LEU A 44 21.85 0.32 -10.23
CA LEU A 44 20.52 0.87 -9.94
C LEU A 44 19.57 -0.22 -9.38
N PHE A 45 19.59 -1.40 -10.00
CA PHE A 45 18.73 -2.51 -9.60
C PHE A 45 19.20 -3.15 -8.31
N ASP A 46 20.49 -3.42 -8.16
CA ASP A 46 21.02 -4.05 -6.96
C ASP A 46 20.85 -3.15 -5.72
N LYS A 47 21.01 -1.83 -5.88
CA LYS A 47 20.92 -0.88 -4.77
C LYS A 47 19.50 -0.61 -4.31
N TYR A 48 18.56 -0.38 -5.23
CA TYR A 48 17.22 0.10 -4.90
C TYR A 48 16.13 -0.95 -5.07
N HIS A 49 16.39 -2.02 -5.83
CA HIS A 49 15.42 -3.07 -6.12
C HIS A 49 16.05 -4.47 -5.93
N PRO A 50 16.63 -4.77 -4.76
CA PRO A 50 17.18 -6.09 -4.49
C PRO A 50 16.09 -7.16 -4.63
N GLY A 51 16.38 -8.24 -5.36
CA GLY A 51 15.42 -9.31 -5.66
C GLY A 51 14.52 -9.06 -6.88
N TYR A 52 14.74 -7.98 -7.64
CA TYR A 52 13.98 -7.72 -8.88
C TYR A 52 14.16 -8.83 -9.91
N PHE A 53 15.38 -9.35 -10.03
CA PHE A 53 15.70 -10.46 -10.92
C PHE A 53 15.72 -11.78 -10.15
N GLY A 54 14.96 -12.77 -10.62
CA GLY A 54 14.89 -14.11 -10.04
C GLY A 54 13.50 -14.73 -10.17
N LYS A 55 13.36 -15.97 -9.71
CA LYS A 55 12.07 -16.65 -9.57
C LYS A 55 11.96 -17.21 -8.15
N VAL A 56 10.81 -17.05 -7.53
CA VAL A 56 10.52 -17.52 -6.15
C VAL A 56 9.11 -18.13 -6.12
N GLY A 57 8.94 -19.19 -5.33
CA GLY A 57 7.63 -19.81 -5.05
C GLY A 57 7.07 -20.68 -6.18
N MET A 58 5.80 -21.07 -6.02
CA MET A 58 5.08 -21.95 -6.96
C MET A 58 4.03 -21.16 -7.76
N ARG A 59 3.87 -21.49 -9.05
CA ARG A 59 2.89 -20.84 -9.93
C ARG A 59 1.48 -21.34 -9.65
N TYR A 60 0.56 -20.43 -9.30
CA TYR A 60 -0.85 -20.73 -9.11
C TYR A 60 -1.69 -20.15 -10.25
N PHE A 61 -2.25 -21.03 -11.08
CA PHE A 61 -3.11 -20.65 -12.20
C PHE A 61 -4.55 -20.38 -11.75
N HIS A 62 -5.24 -19.47 -12.46
CA HIS A 62 -6.64 -19.08 -12.21
C HIS A 62 -6.93 -18.79 -10.72
N LYS A 63 -6.11 -17.93 -10.11
CA LYS A 63 -6.28 -17.54 -8.70
C LYS A 63 -7.52 -16.67 -8.52
N LEU A 64 -8.58 -17.25 -7.98
CA LEU A 64 -9.81 -16.54 -7.61
C LEU A 64 -9.66 -15.89 -6.22
N ARG A 65 -9.53 -14.56 -6.18
CA ARG A 65 -9.31 -13.81 -4.92
C ARG A 65 -10.46 -13.96 -3.92
N ASN A 66 -11.70 -14.13 -4.41
CA ASN A 66 -12.88 -14.25 -3.55
C ASN A 66 -12.82 -15.48 -2.62
N LYS A 67 -12.17 -16.58 -3.04
CA LYS A 67 -11.97 -17.77 -2.21
C LYS A 67 -11.01 -17.53 -1.04
N PHE A 68 -10.14 -16.53 -1.15
CA PHE A 68 -9.15 -16.15 -0.13
C PHE A 68 -9.56 -14.88 0.61
N PHE A 69 -10.81 -14.44 0.45
CA PHE A 69 -11.30 -13.25 1.12
C PHE A 69 -11.47 -13.54 2.62
N CYS A 70 -10.59 -12.99 3.44
CA CYS A 70 -10.63 -13.11 4.90
C CYS A 70 -10.17 -11.79 5.53
N PRO A 71 -11.03 -10.76 5.57
CA PRO A 71 -10.74 -9.52 6.27
C PRO A 71 -10.59 -9.78 7.77
N THR A 72 -9.61 -9.13 8.38
CA THR A 72 -9.27 -9.30 9.79
C THR A 72 -9.61 -8.06 10.60
N VAL A 73 -10.10 -8.25 11.82
CA VAL A 73 -10.34 -7.19 12.81
C VAL A 73 -9.53 -7.48 14.07
N ASN A 74 -9.04 -6.45 14.74
CA ASN A 74 -8.36 -6.59 16.03
C ASN A 74 -9.30 -6.25 17.19
N ILE A 75 -9.05 -6.83 18.36
CA ILE A 75 -9.87 -6.65 19.57
C ILE A 75 -10.00 -5.18 20.01
N ASP A 76 -8.96 -4.36 19.81
CA ASP A 76 -8.98 -2.92 20.11
C ASP A 76 -10.07 -2.14 19.35
N LYS A 77 -10.50 -2.63 18.19
CA LYS A 77 -11.51 -2.00 17.34
C LYS A 77 -12.92 -2.54 17.54
N LEU A 78 -13.10 -3.67 18.23
CA LEU A 78 -14.42 -4.29 18.40
C LEU A 78 -15.39 -3.36 19.12
N TRP A 79 -14.96 -2.72 20.20
CA TRP A 79 -15.80 -1.76 20.92
C TRP A 79 -16.18 -0.53 20.10
N SER A 80 -15.39 -0.15 19.09
CA SER A 80 -15.76 0.99 18.22
C SER A 80 -16.88 0.65 17.25
N MET A 81 -17.17 -0.64 17.01
CA MET A 81 -18.23 -1.09 16.10
C MET A 81 -19.60 -1.13 16.77
N VAL A 82 -19.62 -1.18 18.10
CA VAL A 82 -20.86 -1.20 18.89
C VAL A 82 -21.42 0.23 18.99
N PRO A 83 -22.73 0.45 18.74
CA PRO A 83 -23.38 1.73 19.00
C PRO A 83 -23.29 2.10 20.49
N GLN A 84 -23.16 3.40 20.80
CA GLN A 84 -22.93 3.86 22.17
C GLN A 84 -24.04 3.42 23.15
N GLU A 85 -25.30 3.46 22.71
CA GLU A 85 -26.45 3.03 23.52
C GLU A 85 -26.37 1.57 24.02
N VAL A 86 -25.76 0.69 23.22
CA VAL A 86 -25.58 -0.72 23.56
C VAL A 86 -24.40 -0.89 24.52
N LYS A 87 -23.37 -0.04 24.41
CA LYS A 87 -22.25 -0.02 25.37
C LYS A 87 -22.71 0.44 26.74
N ASP A 88 -23.55 1.46 26.79
CA ASP A 88 -24.02 2.05 28.05
C ASP A 88 -24.95 1.08 28.82
N LYS A 89 -25.60 0.14 28.10
CA LYS A 89 -26.43 -0.94 28.67
C LYS A 89 -25.63 -2.22 29.00
N ALA A 90 -24.35 -2.29 28.65
CA ALA A 90 -23.52 -3.45 28.90
C ALA A 90 -23.21 -3.57 30.39
N SER A 91 -23.53 -4.71 31.00
CA SER A 91 -23.24 -5.02 32.40
C SER A 91 -22.45 -6.32 32.50
N LYS A 92 -22.02 -6.70 33.71
CA LYS A 92 -21.36 -8.01 33.92
C LYS A 92 -22.26 -9.18 33.53
N ASP A 93 -23.57 -9.03 33.71
CA ASP A 93 -24.57 -10.07 33.48
C ASP A 93 -25.21 -9.99 32.08
N ASN A 94 -25.07 -8.84 31.41
CA ASN A 94 -25.59 -8.60 30.07
C ASN A 94 -24.47 -8.09 29.14
N ALA A 95 -23.77 -9.04 28.50
CA ALA A 95 -22.68 -8.76 27.59
C ALA A 95 -23.19 -8.55 26.15
N PRO A 96 -22.71 -7.53 25.42
CA PRO A 96 -23.15 -7.29 24.06
C PRO A 96 -22.56 -8.34 23.11
N LEU A 97 -23.41 -8.87 22.23
CA LEU A 97 -23.01 -9.76 21.14
C LEU A 97 -22.56 -8.93 19.94
N ILE A 98 -21.34 -9.17 19.45
CA ILE A 98 -20.80 -8.49 18.28
C ILE A 98 -20.66 -9.51 17.14
N ASP A 99 -21.58 -9.46 16.19
CA ASP A 99 -21.46 -10.21 14.94
C ASP A 99 -20.53 -9.48 13.97
N VAL A 100 -19.25 -9.86 13.99
CA VAL A 100 -18.23 -9.28 13.11
C VAL A 100 -18.47 -9.55 11.61
N THR A 101 -19.32 -10.54 11.28
CA THR A 101 -19.61 -10.90 9.88
C THR A 101 -20.51 -9.86 9.21
N GLN A 102 -21.41 -9.22 9.96
CA GLN A 102 -22.25 -8.10 9.46
C GLN A 102 -21.39 -6.91 9.02
N PHE A 103 -20.23 -6.75 9.65
CA PHE A 103 -19.25 -5.72 9.31
C PHE A 103 -18.22 -6.19 8.27
N GLY A 104 -18.36 -7.40 7.75
CA GLY A 104 -17.51 -7.96 6.70
C GLY A 104 -16.17 -8.53 7.17
N TYR A 105 -15.99 -8.81 8.47
CA TYR A 105 -14.78 -9.43 9.00
C TYR A 105 -14.98 -10.91 9.29
N PHE A 106 -13.97 -11.72 8.92
CA PHE A 106 -14.04 -13.18 9.02
C PHE A 106 -13.05 -13.76 10.04
N LYS A 107 -12.11 -12.95 10.54
CA LYS A 107 -11.11 -13.38 11.53
C LYS A 107 -10.80 -12.28 12.54
N VAL A 108 -10.86 -12.62 13.83
CA VAL A 108 -10.50 -11.72 14.94
C VAL A 108 -9.06 -12.00 15.40
N LEU A 109 -8.28 -10.95 15.62
CA LEU A 109 -6.89 -10.98 16.06
C LEU A 109 -6.71 -10.22 17.40
N GLY A 110 -5.78 -10.68 18.23
CA GLY A 110 -5.60 -10.21 19.62
C GLY A 110 -4.66 -9.03 19.81
N LYS A 111 -4.70 -8.01 18.95
CA LYS A 111 -3.89 -6.79 19.16
C LYS A 111 -4.64 -5.79 20.06
N GLY A 112 -3.96 -5.29 21.09
CA GLY A 112 -4.46 -4.26 22.01
C GLY A 112 -5.14 -4.85 23.24
N SER A 113 -5.96 -4.04 23.92
CA SER A 113 -6.69 -4.44 25.13
C SER A 113 -8.17 -4.12 24.98
N LEU A 114 -9.01 -5.02 25.50
CA LEU A 114 -10.43 -4.73 25.69
C LEU A 114 -10.61 -4.00 27.03
N PRO A 115 -11.60 -3.10 27.15
CA PRO A 115 -12.05 -2.61 28.44
C PRO A 115 -12.50 -3.78 29.33
N PRO A 116 -12.44 -3.65 30.66
CA PRO A 116 -12.73 -4.72 31.63
C PRO A 116 -14.20 -5.15 31.68
N THR A 117 -15.05 -4.65 30.78
CA THR A 117 -16.47 -4.99 30.65
C THR A 117 -16.62 -6.32 29.89
N THR A 118 -17.52 -7.19 30.37
CA THR A 118 -17.77 -8.52 29.78
C THR A 118 -18.25 -8.40 28.32
N LEU A 119 -17.61 -9.15 27.41
CA LEU A 119 -18.01 -9.31 26.01
C LEU A 119 -18.26 -10.78 25.71
N LEU A 120 -19.31 -11.07 24.95
CA LEU A 120 -19.52 -12.35 24.31
C LEU A 120 -19.16 -12.20 22.82
N TRP A 121 -18.43 -13.18 22.31
CA TRP A 121 -17.78 -13.18 21.00
C TRP A 121 -18.16 -14.45 20.25
#